data_AF-A0A3C1AD78-F1
#
_entry.id   AF-A0A3C1AD78-F1
#
_cell.length_a   1.000
_cell.length_b   1.000
_cell.length_c   1.000
_cell.angle_alpha   90.00
_cell.angle_beta   90.00
_cell.angle_gamma   90.00
#
_symmetry.space_group_name_H-M   'P 1'
#
loop_
_entity.id
_entity.type
_entity.pdbx_description
1 polymer ?
#
loop_
_entity_poly.entity_id
_entity_poly.type
_entity_poly.pdbx_seq_one_letter_code
_entity_poly.pdbx_strand_id
1 'polypeptide(L)' 'LEKALVALVPGSAFGDPNCLRISYATSENNLIRAVQRIKEALTVLH' A
#
# COMPACT_ATOMS: atom_id res chain seq x y z
N LEU A 1 -6.40 -3.24 2.35
CA LEU A 1 -7.53 -3.00 1.44
C LEU A 1 -8.74 -2.41 2.17
N GLU A 2 -9.25 -3.07 3.20
CA GLU A 2 -10.55 -2.68 3.80
C GLU A 2 -10.59 -1.28 4.45
N LYS A 3 -9.48 -0.82 5.06
CA LYS A 3 -9.44 0.50 5.71
C LYS A 3 -8.99 1.62 4.77
N ALA A 4 -7.85 1.44 4.10
CA ALA A 4 -7.23 2.49 3.28
C ALA A 4 -7.71 2.50 1.82
N LEU A 5 -8.48 1.50 1.37
CA LEU A 5 -8.90 1.33 -0.02
C LEU A 5 -7.72 1.35 -1.02
N VAL A 6 -6.60 0.74 -0.61
CA VAL A 6 -5.41 0.48 -1.45
C VAL A 6 -5.17 -1.03 -1.49
N ALA A 7 -5.09 -1.58 -2.69
CA ALA A 7 -4.76 -2.99 -2.93
C ALA A 7 -3.24 -3.13 -3.13
N LEU A 8 -2.61 -3.92 -2.26
CA LEU A 8 -1.17 -4.22 -2.27
C LEU A 8 -1.00 -5.74 -2.17
N VAL A 9 0.17 -6.25 -2.58
CA VAL A 9 0.50 -7.66 -2.41
C VAL A 9 1.48 -7.80 -1.24
N PRO A 10 1.19 -8.64 -0.23
CA PRO A 10 2.12 -8.88 0.86
C PRO A 10 3.38 -9.59 0.36
N GLY A 11 4.53 -9.25 0.93
CA GLY A 11 5.82 -9.85 0.59
C GLY A 11 5.91 -11.34 0.93
N SER A 12 5.06 -11.83 1.84
CA SER A 12 4.92 -13.26 2.13
C SER A 12 4.57 -14.09 0.88
N ALA A 13 3.89 -13.50 -0.11
CA ALA A 13 3.62 -14.15 -1.40
C ALA A 13 4.89 -14.32 -2.27
N PHE A 14 5.99 -13.65 -1.92
CA PHE A 14 7.29 -13.67 -2.62
C PHE A 14 8.42 -14.23 -1.75
N GLY A 15 8.11 -14.79 -0.57
CA GLY A 15 9.11 -15.34 0.35
C GLY A 15 9.76 -14.34 1.30
N ASP A 16 9.32 -13.08 1.35
CA ASP A 16 9.81 -12.07 2.29
C ASP A 16 8.64 -11.44 3.09
N PRO A 17 8.33 -11.96 4.29
CA PRO A 17 7.16 -11.53 5.07
C PRO A 17 7.25 -10.09 5.61
N ASN A 18 8.44 -9.49 5.63
CA ASN A 18 8.65 -8.14 6.16
C ASN A 18 8.51 -7.04 5.10
N CYS A 19 8.24 -7.42 3.84
CA CYS A 19 8.13 -6.52 2.72
C CYS A 19 6.71 -6.43 2.16
N LEU A 20 6.47 -5.41 1.33
CA LEU A 20 5.23 -5.16 0.60
C LEU A 20 5.56 -4.81 -0.84
N ARG A 21 4.72 -5.25 -1.80
CA ARG A 21 4.88 -4.89 -3.21
C ARG A 21 3.84 -3.87 -3.64
N ILE A 22 4.31 -2.74 -4.18
CA ILE A 22 3.50 -1.69 -4.79
C ILE A 22 3.72 -1.73 -6.31
N SER A 23 2.64 -1.87 -7.08
CA SER A 23 2.71 -1.63 -8.53
C SER A 23 2.62 -0.14 -8.81
N TYR A 24 3.60 0.41 -9.51
CA TYR A 24 3.61 1.82 -9.91
C TYR A 24 3.18 2.03 -11.38
N ALA A 25 2.83 0.96 -12.09
CA ALA A 25 2.35 1.02 -13.47
C ALA A 25 0.89 1.51 -13.54
N THR A 26 0.66 2.76 -13.14
CA THR A 26 -0.62 3.47 -13.15
C THR A 26 -0.38 4.98 -13.28
N SER A 27 -1.43 5.80 -13.23
CA SER A 27 -1.27 7.26 -13.30
C SER A 27 -0.62 7.83 -12.04
N GLU A 28 0.13 8.93 -12.20
CA GLU A 28 0.76 9.65 -11.09
C GLU A 28 -0.27 10.09 -10.03
N ASN A 29 -1.43 10.58 -10.48
CA ASN A 29 -2.54 10.96 -9.58
C ASN A 29 -3.01 9.79 -8.70
N ASN A 30 -3.06 8.57 -9.25
CA ASN A 30 -3.42 7.39 -8.47
C ASN A 30 -2.33 7.06 -7.44
N LEU A 31 -1.05 7.18 -7.83
CA LEU A 31 0.07 6.93 -6.92
C LEU A 31 0.09 7.92 -5.76
N ILE A 32 -0.06 9.22 -6.04
CA ILE A 32 -0.11 10.27 -5.01
C ILE A 32 -1.24 9.98 -4.01
N ARG A 33 -2.44 9.68 -4.51
CA ARG A 33 -3.61 9.36 -3.66
C ARG A 33 -3.40 8.08 -2.86
N ALA A 34 -2.79 7.05 -3.44
CA ALA A 34 -2.53 5.79 -2.75
C ALA A 34 -1.52 5.99 -1.61
N VAL A 35 -0.43 6.72 -1.83
CA VAL A 35 0.57 7.03 -0.80
C VAL A 35 -0.03 7.85 0.33
N GLN A 36 -0.88 8.83 0.02
CA GLN A 36 -1.55 9.63 1.05
C GLN A 36 -2.46 8.77 1.94
N ARG A 37 -3.26 7.88 1.35
CA ARG A 37 -4.10 6.93 2.08
C ARG A 37 -3.29 5.96 2.95
N ILE A 38 -2.14 5.49 2.45
CA ILE A 38 -1.23 4.64 3.22
C ILE A 38 -0.72 5.42 4.43
N LYS A 39 -0.26 6.66 4.25
CA LYS A 39 0.21 7.51 5.34
C LYS A 39 -0.86 7.68 6.42
N GLU A 40 -2.08 8.05 6.04
CA GLU A 40 -3.22 8.20 6.96
C GLU A 40 -3.50 6.89 7.72
N ALA A 41 -3.52 5.75 7.03
CA ALA A 41 -3.75 4.46 7.68
C ALA A 41 -2.65 4.07 8.67
N LEU A 42 -1.39 4.48 8.44
CA LEU A 42 -0.30 4.23 9.38
C LEU A 42 -0.39 5.09 10.65
N THR A 43 -0.98 6.29 10.57
CA THR A 43 -1.12 7.17 11.76
C THR A 43 -2.07 6.62 12.82
N VAL A 44 -2.95 5.70 12.45
CA VAL A 44 -3.92 5.07 13.37
C VAL A 44 -3.47 3.67 13.83
N LEU A 45 -2.27 3.21 13.45
CA LEU A 45 -1.67 2.04 14.07
C LEU A 45 -1.17 2.43 15.48
N HIS A 46 -1.56 1.63 16.47
CA HIS A 46 -1.07 1.68 17.84
C HIS A 46 -0.24 0.43 18.12
#